data_AF-A0A2Y9ASS9-F1
#
_entry.id   AF-A0A2Y9ASS9-F1
#
_cell.length_a   1.000
_cell.length_b   1.000
_cell.length_c   1.000
_cell.angle_alpha   90.00
_cell.angle_beta   90.00
_cell.angle_gamma   90.00
#
_symmetry.space_group_name_H-M   'P 1'
#
loop_
_entity.id
_entity.type
_entity.pdbx_description
1 polymer ?
#
loop_
_entity_poly.entity_id
_entity_poly.type
_entity_poly.pdbx_seq_one_letter_code
_entity_poly.pdbx_strand_id
1 'polypeptide(L)'
;MKTSELQQLAQLAALRSARSAARLAPRQAKVDALRAQVSQLRDAPRAEVTDVAQAIVQDKHDIWRADRLRRLSMDLALAEAAAQPLREAHARDRAREAVIARLRPRRR
;
A
#
# COMPACT_ATOMS: atom_id res chain seq x y z
N MET A 1 -32.51 17.57 -11.71
CA MET A 1 -31.17 18.16 -11.60
C MET A 1 -30.84 18.85 -12.92
N LYS A 2 -30.46 20.12 -12.87
CA LYS A 2 -30.02 20.83 -14.07
C LYS A 2 -28.69 20.23 -14.53
N THR A 3 -28.46 20.14 -15.84
CA THR A 3 -27.22 19.57 -16.42
C THR A 3 -25.95 20.23 -15.86
N SER A 4 -26.04 21.52 -15.51
CA SER A 4 -24.96 22.29 -14.86
C SER A 4 -24.63 21.80 -13.44
N GLU A 5 -25.64 21.50 -12.63
CA GLU A 5 -25.46 20.96 -11.26
C GLU A 5 -24.78 19.60 -11.30
N LEU A 6 -25.17 18.75 -12.25
CA LEU A 6 -24.58 17.42 -12.44
C LEU A 6 -23.11 17.53 -12.91
N GLN A 7 -22.81 18.52 -13.74
CA GLN A 7 -21.44 18.79 -14.18
C GLN A 7 -20.56 19.29 -13.04
N GLN A 8 -21.05 20.19 -12.20
CA GLN A 8 -20.35 20.67 -11.00
C GLN A 8 -20.10 19.54 -9.98
N LEU A 9 -21.11 18.69 -9.73
CA LEU A 9 -20.96 17.53 -8.84
C LEU A 9 -19.92 16.54 -9.38
N ALA A 10 -19.88 16.31 -10.69
CA ALA A 10 -18.87 15.46 -11.30
C ALA A 10 -17.45 16.03 -11.12
N GLN A 11 -17.27 17.34 -11.32
CA GLN A 11 -15.98 18.00 -11.08
C GLN A 11 -15.56 17.89 -9.61
N LEU A 12 -16.48 18.15 -8.68
CA LEU A 12 -16.21 18.02 -7.25
C LEU A 12 -15.83 16.59 -6.87
N ALA A 13 -16.54 15.58 -7.38
CA ALA A 13 -16.24 14.18 -7.11
C ALA A 13 -14.87 13.77 -7.64
N ALA A 14 -14.52 14.18 -8.86
CA ALA A 14 -13.20 13.94 -9.45
C ALA A 14 -12.08 14.59 -8.59
N LEU A 15 -12.27 15.84 -8.15
CA LEU A 15 -11.30 16.53 -7.28
C LEU A 15 -11.12 15.84 -5.92
N ARG A 16 -12.21 15.33 -5.32
CA ARG A 16 -12.14 14.56 -4.06
C ARG A 16 -11.42 13.23 -4.25
N SER A 17 -11.70 12.54 -5.34
CA SER A 17 -11.04 11.30 -5.76
C SER A 17 -9.52 11.52 -5.94
N ALA A 18 -9.13 12.57 -6.65
CA ALA A 18 -7.72 12.95 -6.81
C ALA A 18 -7.03 13.32 -5.49
N ARG A 19 -7.70 14.11 -4.64
CA ARG A 19 -7.18 14.49 -3.32
C ARG A 19 -6.99 13.30 -2.38
N SER A 20 -7.94 12.37 -2.35
CA SER A 20 -7.83 11.15 -1.54
C SER A 20 -6.73 10.21 -2.07
N ALA A 21 -6.59 10.10 -3.40
CA ALA A 21 -5.48 9.37 -4.02
C ALA A 21 -4.12 9.95 -3.62
N ALA A 22 -3.94 11.26 -3.73
CA ALA A 22 -2.70 11.95 -3.38
C ALA A 22 -2.32 11.77 -1.89
N ARG A 23 -3.32 11.68 -1.00
CA ARG A 23 -3.11 11.40 0.43
C ARG A 23 -2.73 9.95 0.71
N LEU A 24 -3.29 9.01 -0.06
CA LEU A 24 -3.01 7.58 0.08
C LEU A 24 -1.64 7.22 -0.49
N ALA A 25 -1.24 7.82 -1.62
CA ALA A 25 -0.02 7.50 -2.35
C ALA A 25 1.26 7.37 -1.48
N PRO A 26 1.64 8.34 -0.64
CA PRO A 26 2.86 8.21 0.18
C PRO A 26 2.77 7.10 1.23
N ARG A 27 1.57 6.82 1.75
CA ARG A 27 1.36 5.74 2.73
C ARG A 27 1.46 4.37 2.07
N GLN A 28 0.87 4.25 0.87
CA GLN A 28 0.97 3.03 0.09
C GLN A 28 2.42 2.77 -0.37
N ALA A 29 3.15 3.80 -0.81
CA ALA A 29 4.57 3.68 -1.14
C ALA A 29 5.42 3.16 0.04
N LYS A 30 5.14 3.62 1.26
CA LYS A 30 5.79 3.09 2.47
C LYS A 30 5.47 1.62 2.70
N VAL A 31 4.20 1.21 2.55
CA VAL A 31 3.79 -0.19 2.66
C VAL A 31 4.53 -1.05 1.63
N ASP A 32 4.58 -0.59 0.38
CA ASP A 32 5.21 -1.34 -0.71
C ASP A 32 6.73 -1.48 -0.49
N ALA A 33 7.40 -0.42 -0.02
CA ALA A 33 8.82 -0.46 0.34
C ALA A 33 9.11 -1.46 1.49
N LEU A 34 8.26 -1.48 2.53
CA LEU A 34 8.41 -2.44 3.63
C LEU A 34 8.14 -3.88 3.18
N ARG A 35 7.12 -4.11 2.35
CA ARG A 35 6.85 -5.42 1.75
C ARG A 35 8.04 -5.91 0.92
N ALA A 36 8.63 -5.04 0.11
CA ALA A 36 9.80 -5.38 -0.69
C ALA A 36 10.98 -5.80 0.19
N GLN A 37 11.28 -5.06 1.26
CA GLN A 37 12.34 -5.42 2.21
C GLN A 37 12.08 -6.75 2.92
N VAL A 38 10.83 -7.00 3.34
CA VAL A 38 10.45 -8.28 3.95
C VAL A 38 10.63 -9.43 2.96
N SER A 39 10.18 -9.29 1.71
CA SER A 39 10.36 -10.32 0.68
C SER A 39 11.84 -10.58 0.40
N GLN A 40 12.62 -9.53 0.17
CA GLN A 40 14.07 -9.65 -0.06
C GLN A 40 14.76 -10.40 1.08
N LEU A 41 14.44 -10.06 2.32
CA LEU A 41 15.03 -10.71 3.48
C LEU A 41 14.47 -12.13 3.70
N ARG A 42 13.26 -12.45 3.25
CA ARG A 42 12.67 -13.80 3.34
C ARG A 42 13.20 -14.74 2.26
N ASP A 43 13.46 -14.19 1.08
CA ASP A 43 13.86 -14.95 -0.11
C ASP A 43 15.38 -14.97 -0.31
N ALA A 44 16.14 -14.25 0.54
CA ALA A 44 17.59 -14.25 0.51
C ALA A 44 18.16 -15.68 0.62
N PRO A 45 19.06 -16.07 -0.30
CA PRO A 45 19.62 -17.42 -0.33
C PRO A 45 20.46 -17.67 0.92
N ARG A 46 20.49 -18.93 1.34
CA ARG A 46 21.37 -19.39 2.43
C ARG A 46 22.71 -19.79 1.82
N ALA A 47 23.80 -19.43 2.46
CA ALA A 47 25.12 -19.90 2.04
C ALA A 47 25.25 -21.41 2.30
N GLU A 48 26.01 -22.10 1.45
CA GLU A 48 26.45 -23.46 1.76
C GLU A 48 27.42 -23.42 2.95
N VAL A 49 27.29 -24.40 3.84
CA VAL A 49 28.09 -24.50 5.06
C VAL A 49 28.99 -25.72 4.92
N THR A 50 30.30 -25.49 4.79
CA THR A 50 31.30 -26.56 4.59
C THR A 50 32.10 -26.89 5.83
N ASP A 51 32.12 -26.01 6.84
CA ASP A 51 32.84 -26.21 8.09
C ASP A 51 32.12 -25.59 9.31
N VAL A 52 32.68 -25.84 10.50
CA VAL A 52 32.12 -25.38 11.77
C VAL A 52 32.17 -23.86 11.93
N ALA A 53 33.21 -23.19 11.42
CA ALA A 53 33.32 -21.74 11.52
C ALA A 53 32.24 -21.05 10.68
N GLN A 54 32.01 -21.55 9.46
CA GLN A 54 30.91 -21.12 8.60
C GLN A 54 29.54 -21.42 9.22
N ALA A 55 29.38 -22.56 9.90
CA ALA A 55 28.14 -22.89 10.60
C ALA A 55 27.81 -21.87 11.71
N ILE A 56 28.82 -21.44 12.48
CA ILE A 56 28.65 -20.42 13.52
C ILE A 56 28.26 -19.06 12.91
N VAL A 57 28.91 -18.65 11.82
CA VAL A 57 28.57 -17.40 11.13
C VAL A 57 27.15 -17.45 10.57
N GLN A 58 26.76 -18.58 9.96
CA GLN A 58 25.43 -18.78 9.42
C GLN A 58 24.36 -18.71 10.52
N ASP A 59 24.59 -19.31 11.69
CA ASP A 59 23.68 -19.23 12.84
C ASP A 59 23.49 -17.78 13.31
N LYS A 60 24.59 -17.02 13.46
CA LYS A 60 24.50 -15.60 13.83
C LYS A 60 23.74 -14.77 12.80
N HIS A 61 23.96 -15.04 11.53
CA HIS A 61 23.23 -14.39 10.44
C HIS A 61 21.74 -14.76 10.50
N ASP A 62 21.39 -16.01 10.74
CA ASP A 62 20.00 -16.47 10.82
C ASP A 62 19.26 -15.84 12.02
N ILE A 63 19.91 -15.73 13.18
CA ILE A 63 19.37 -15.03 14.35
C ILE A 63 19.13 -13.55 14.02
N TRP A 64 20.11 -12.88 13.43
CA TRP A 64 19.97 -11.47 13.02
C TRP A 64 18.83 -11.29 12.00
N ARG A 65 18.76 -12.17 11.00
CA ARG A 65 17.74 -12.18 9.95
C ARG A 65 16.35 -12.35 10.54
N ALA A 66 16.19 -13.28 11.49
CA ALA A 66 14.93 -13.51 12.18
C ALA A 66 14.47 -12.27 12.97
N ASP A 67 15.36 -11.64 13.76
CA ASP A 67 14.99 -10.41 14.49
C ASP A 67 14.66 -9.27 13.54
N ARG A 68 15.42 -9.11 12.46
CA ARG A 68 15.18 -8.08 11.45
C ARG A 68 13.84 -8.29 10.72
N LEU A 69 13.53 -9.52 10.32
CA LEU A 69 12.23 -9.88 9.73
C LEU A 69 11.09 -9.57 10.69
N ARG A 70 11.23 -9.91 11.97
CA ARG A 70 10.21 -9.62 12.99
C ARG A 70 9.93 -8.13 13.11
N ARG A 71 10.97 -7.29 13.19
CA ARG A 71 10.82 -5.83 13.27
C ARG A 71 10.17 -5.25 12.01
N LEU A 72 10.67 -5.62 10.82
CA LEU A 72 10.11 -5.15 9.55
C LEU A 72 8.64 -5.58 9.36
N SER A 73 8.29 -6.79 9.80
CA SER A 73 6.91 -7.28 9.74
C SER A 73 5.99 -6.49 10.66
N MET A 74 6.47 -6.11 11.86
CA MET A 74 5.74 -5.22 12.76
C MET A 74 5.54 -3.83 12.15
N ASP A 75 6.60 -3.24 11.60
CA ASP A 75 6.55 -1.94 10.94
C ASP A 75 5.60 -1.95 9.74
N LEU A 76 5.59 -3.05 8.98
CA LEU A 76 4.67 -3.28 7.88
C LEU A 76 3.22 -3.31 8.36
N ALA A 77 2.93 -4.09 9.40
CA ALA A 77 1.58 -4.17 9.97
C ALA A 77 1.07 -2.81 10.44
N LEU A 78 1.92 -2.03 11.12
CA LEU A 78 1.59 -0.67 11.55
C LEU A 78 1.36 0.28 10.35
N ALA A 79 2.18 0.18 9.31
CA ALA A 79 2.00 0.97 8.09
C ALA A 79 0.71 0.61 7.35
N GLU A 80 0.36 -0.68 7.28
CA GLU A 80 -0.89 -1.16 6.68
C GLU A 80 -2.11 -0.68 7.47
N ALA A 81 -2.07 -0.78 8.80
CA ALA A 81 -3.13 -0.27 9.67
C ALA A 81 -3.33 1.24 9.49
N ALA A 82 -2.25 2.01 9.39
CA ALA A 82 -2.32 3.45 9.14
C ALA A 82 -2.83 3.80 7.73
N ALA A 83 -2.55 2.97 6.72
CA ALA A 83 -3.01 3.18 5.35
C ALA A 83 -4.48 2.79 5.16
N GLN A 84 -4.99 1.83 5.93
CA GLN A 84 -6.34 1.29 5.81
C GLN A 84 -7.48 2.34 5.78
N PRO A 85 -7.58 3.28 6.73
CA PRO A 85 -8.65 4.29 6.69
C PRO A 85 -8.56 5.20 5.46
N LEU A 86 -7.35 5.41 4.92
CA LEU A 86 -7.16 6.20 3.70
C LEU A 86 -7.60 5.43 2.46
N ARG A 87 -7.38 4.11 2.41
CA ARG A 87 -7.90 3.24 1.35
C ARG A 87 -9.42 3.27 1.34
N GLU A 88 -10.06 3.16 2.50
CA GLU A 88 -11.52 3.21 2.63
C GLU A 88 -12.09 4.58 2.25
N ALA A 89 -11.42 5.68 2.64
CA ALA A 89 -11.79 7.01 2.22
C ALA A 89 -11.69 7.19 0.69
N HIS A 90 -10.57 6.76 0.10
CA HIS A 90 -10.37 6.82 -1.34
C HIS A 90 -11.38 5.95 -2.11
N ALA A 91 -11.64 4.72 -1.64
CA ALA A 91 -12.62 3.83 -2.24
C ALA A 91 -14.03 4.44 -2.25
N ARG A 92 -14.43 5.12 -1.16
CA ARG A 92 -15.71 5.84 -1.09
C ARG A 92 -15.76 7.00 -2.08
N ASP A 93 -14.70 7.80 -2.19
CA ASP A 93 -14.67 8.92 -3.13
C ASP A 93 -14.67 8.44 -4.60
N ARG A 94 -13.98 7.32 -4.90
CA ARG A 94 -14.03 6.64 -6.20
C ARG A 94 -15.43 6.09 -6.52
N ALA A 95 -16.10 5.49 -5.54
CA ALA A 95 -17.47 5.00 -5.71
C ALA A 95 -18.45 6.15 -6.01
N ARG A 96 -18.31 7.29 -5.32
CA ARG A 96 -19.12 8.49 -5.59
C ARG A 96 -18.89 9.03 -6.99
N GLU A 97 -17.63 9.14 -7.40
CA GLU A 97 -17.24 9.55 -8.76
C GLU A 97 -17.88 8.63 -9.81
N ALA A 98 -17.82 7.31 -9.61
CA ALA A 98 -18.42 6.33 -10.52
C ALA A 98 -19.96 6.43 -10.58
N VAL A 99 -20.64 6.65 -9.46
CA VAL A 99 -22.09 6.86 -9.44
C VAL A 99 -22.48 8.11 -10.22
N ILE A 100 -21.78 9.23 -10.01
CA ILE A 100 -22.06 10.48 -10.73
C ILE A 100 -21.77 10.33 -12.23
N ALA A 101 -20.72 9.60 -12.61
CA ALA A 101 -20.44 9.27 -13.99
C ALA A 101 -21.57 8.48 -14.66
N ARG A 102 -22.22 7.55 -13.93
CA ARG A 102 -23.39 6.79 -14.44
C ARG A 102 -24.65 7.64 -14.58
N LEU A 103 -24.81 8.68 -13.75
CA LEU A 103 -25.95 9.59 -13.82
C LEU A 103 -25.84 10.59 -14.98
N ARG A 104 -24.66 10.75 -15.60
CA ARG A 104 -24.52 11.56 -16.82
C ARG A 104 -25.28 10.89 -17.96
N PRO A 105 -26.18 11.61 -18.66
CA PRO A 105 -26.85 11.06 -19.83
C PRO A 105 -25.78 10.65 -20.86
N ARG A 106 -25.88 9.40 -21.35
CA ARG A 106 -25.13 8.95 -22.52
C ARG A 106 -25.53 9.89 -23.66
N ARG A 107 -24.59 10.70 -24.15
CA ARG A 107 -24.80 11.48 -25.39
C ARG A 107 -25.21 10.47 -26.48
N ARG A 108 -26.48 10.50 -26.88
CA ARG A 108 -26.97 9.93 -28.14
C ARG A 108 -26.73 10.95 -29.24
#